data_AF-A0A9D8AG62-F1
#
_entry.id   AF-A0A9D8AG62-F1
#
_cell.length_a   1.000
_cell.length_b   1.000
_cell.length_c   1.000
_cell.angle_alpha   90.00
_cell.angle_beta   90.00
_cell.angle_gamma   90.00
#
_symmetry.space_group_name_H-M   'P 1'
#
loop_
_entity.id
_entity.type
_entity.pdbx_description
1 polymer ?
#
loop_
_entity_poly.entity_id
_entity_poly.type
_entity_poly.pdbx_seq_one_letter_code
_entity_poly.pdbx_strand_id
1 'polypeptide(L)'
;MKLDIIPIPGLHRAFDVDGFLSSDRKSISIDEGVYQSRPGRYRFTLAHEIGHLVLHKDIYERYEFENVAEWKEFINKFPEKEYSWFEWQAYEFAGLVLVPPAHLNKRVIYHTKEIKSLGIQNKDVINDRVTELLSEDFVVSRDVIQRRLTKEAKKSEG
;
A
#
# COMPACT_ATOMS: atom_id res chain seq x y z
N MET A 1 -5.35 -14.83 15.50
CA MET A 1 -4.11 -14.05 15.31
C MET A 1 -4.35 -12.68 15.90
N LYS A 2 -3.49 -12.21 16.82
CA LYS A 2 -3.54 -10.87 17.38
C LYS A 2 -2.24 -10.18 16.96
N LEU A 3 -2.36 -9.06 16.25
CA LEU A 3 -1.24 -8.21 15.86
C LEU A 3 -1.32 -6.92 16.66
N ASP A 4 -0.25 -6.58 17.36
CA ASP A 4 -0.13 -5.31 18.08
C ASP A 4 0.47 -4.24 17.15
N ILE A 5 -0.07 -3.02 17.20
CA ILE A 5 0.45 -1.90 16.43
C ILE A 5 1.25 -1.01 17.37
N ILE A 6 2.53 -0.77 17.04
CA ILE A 6 3.47 -0.05 17.90
C ILE A 6 3.94 1.23 17.19
N PRO A 7 3.43 2.42 17.57
CA PRO A 7 3.95 3.67 17.06
C PRO A 7 5.38 3.94 17.55
N ILE A 8 6.29 4.28 16.64
CA ILE A 8 7.69 4.63 16.92
C ILE A 8 7.95 6.08 16.46
N PRO A 9 8.30 6.99 17.37
CA PRO A 9 8.62 8.37 17.01
C PRO A 9 9.83 8.46 16.07
N GLY A 10 9.65 9.10 14.91
CA GLY A 10 10.74 9.39 13.98
C GLY A 10 11.31 8.19 13.22
N LEU A 11 10.59 7.06 13.18
CA LEU A 11 10.97 5.85 12.44
C LEU A 11 11.32 6.16 10.98
N HIS A 12 10.47 6.92 10.29
CA HIS A 12 10.71 7.26 8.88
C HIS A 12 11.94 8.14 8.72
N ARG A 13 12.14 9.12 9.60
CA ARG A 13 13.31 10.02 9.54
C ARG A 13 14.62 9.27 9.78
N ALA A 14 14.62 8.31 10.71
CA ALA A 14 15.83 7.62 11.13
C ALA A 14 16.20 6.45 10.20
N PHE A 15 15.20 5.73 9.66
CA PHE A 15 15.41 4.47 8.95
C PHE A 15 14.86 4.45 7.53
N ASP A 16 14.21 5.52 7.08
CA ASP A 16 13.57 5.65 5.75
C ASP A 16 12.46 4.60 5.51
N VAL A 17 11.72 4.27 6.57
CA VAL A 17 10.58 3.33 6.52
C VAL A 17 9.39 3.83 7.31
N ASP A 18 8.19 3.61 6.80
CA ASP A 18 6.95 3.99 7.49
C ASP A 18 6.49 2.94 8.49
N GLY A 19 6.97 1.71 8.36
CA GLY A 19 6.65 0.61 9.24
C GLY A 19 7.47 -0.63 8.90
N PHE A 20 7.40 -1.61 9.79
CA PHE A 20 7.97 -2.94 9.57
C PHE A 20 7.27 -3.98 10.44
N LEU A 21 7.13 -5.18 9.92
CA LEU A 21 6.68 -6.37 10.64
C LEU A 21 7.79 -6.90 11.56
N SER A 22 7.46 -7.20 12.82
CA SER A 22 8.36 -7.89 13.75
C SER A 22 8.73 -9.30 13.29
N SER A 23 9.93 -9.77 13.65
CA SER A 23 10.43 -11.12 13.32
C SER A 23 9.51 -12.23 13.84
N ASP A 24 8.97 -12.07 15.05
CA ASP A 24 8.02 -13.01 15.65
C ASP A 24 6.59 -12.90 15.07
N ARG A 25 6.36 -11.90 14.21
CA ARG A 25 5.11 -11.62 13.49
C ARG A 25 3.93 -11.33 14.41
N LYS A 26 4.18 -10.82 15.61
CA LYS A 26 3.13 -10.45 16.57
C LYS A 26 2.86 -8.95 16.61
N SER A 27 3.76 -8.13 16.08
CA SER A 27 3.57 -6.69 16.01
C SER A 27 3.98 -6.08 14.68
N ILE A 28 3.37 -4.95 14.35
CA ILE A 28 3.78 -4.05 13.27
C ILE A 28 4.16 -2.72 13.90
N SER A 29 5.41 -2.32 13.70
CA SER A 29 5.89 -0.99 14.07
C SER A 29 5.50 0.01 12.99
N ILE A 30 5.09 1.22 13.37
CA ILE A 30 4.67 2.28 12.45
C ILE A 30 5.27 3.61 12.88
N ASP A 31 5.69 4.46 11.94
CA ASP A 31 6.10 5.83 12.24
C ASP A 31 4.96 6.59 12.93
N GLU A 32 5.25 7.16 14.11
CA GLU A 32 4.22 7.83 14.92
C GLU A 32 3.54 8.99 14.17
N GLY A 33 4.28 9.75 13.37
CA GLY A 33 3.72 10.84 12.58
C GLY A 33 2.75 10.32 11.52
N VAL A 34 3.08 9.21 10.87
CA VAL A 34 2.17 8.50 9.94
C VAL A 34 0.93 8.01 10.67
N TYR A 35 1.11 7.35 11.81
CA TYR A 35 0.02 6.82 12.65
C TYR A 35 -0.97 7.90 13.06
N GLN A 36 -0.49 9.07 13.51
CA GLN A 36 -1.34 10.11 14.06
C GLN A 36 -2.01 11.00 13.01
N SER A 37 -1.36 11.25 11.87
CA SER A 37 -1.75 12.36 10.98
C SER A 37 -1.97 11.98 9.52
N ARG A 38 -1.66 10.75 9.11
CA ARG A 38 -1.71 10.34 7.69
C ARG A 38 -2.51 9.04 7.52
N PRO A 39 -3.85 9.08 7.66
CA PRO A 39 -4.68 7.87 7.70
C PRO A 39 -4.55 6.99 6.45
N GLY A 40 -4.44 7.58 5.26
CA GLY A 40 -4.24 6.81 4.03
C GLY A 40 -2.87 6.12 3.95
N ARG A 41 -1.80 6.83 4.33
CA ARG A 41 -0.45 6.27 4.39
C ARG A 41 -0.38 5.18 5.47
N TYR A 42 -0.94 5.43 6.65
CA TYR A 42 -1.04 4.46 7.74
C TYR A 42 -1.74 3.17 7.31
N ARG A 43 -2.94 3.27 6.73
CA ARG A 43 -3.69 2.10 6.24
C ARG A 43 -2.92 1.34 5.18
N PHE A 44 -2.24 2.05 4.27
CA PHE A 44 -1.42 1.43 3.24
C PHE A 44 -0.21 0.70 3.83
N THR A 45 0.55 1.33 4.72
CA THR A 45 1.67 0.70 5.41
C THR A 45 1.22 -0.55 6.16
N LEU A 46 0.12 -0.50 6.91
CA LEU A 46 -0.41 -1.70 7.57
C LEU A 46 -0.76 -2.82 6.58
N ALA A 47 -1.46 -2.49 5.50
CA ALA A 47 -1.82 -3.48 4.49
C ALA A 47 -0.58 -4.06 3.79
N HIS A 48 0.48 -3.26 3.62
CA HIS A 48 1.77 -3.68 3.06
C HIS A 48 2.48 -4.66 3.99
N GLU A 49 2.61 -4.34 5.28
CA GLU A 49 3.21 -5.24 6.29
C GLU A 49 2.41 -6.55 6.46
N ILE A 50 1.07 -6.47 6.39
CA ILE A 50 0.22 -7.68 6.34
C ILE A 50 0.47 -8.47 5.06
N GLY A 51 0.73 -7.80 3.93
CA GLY A 51 1.15 -8.44 2.69
C GLY A 51 2.43 -9.26 2.87
N HIS A 52 3.44 -8.72 3.56
CA HIS A 52 4.63 -9.48 3.93
C HIS A 52 4.31 -10.68 4.83
N LEU A 53 3.46 -10.49 5.84
CA LEU A 53 3.05 -11.59 6.72
C LEU A 53 2.35 -12.73 5.97
N VAL A 54 1.47 -12.40 5.03
CA VAL A 54 0.66 -13.37 4.29
C VAL A 54 1.45 -14.06 3.18
N LEU A 55 2.24 -13.30 2.42
CA LEU A 55 2.91 -13.79 1.20
C LEU A 55 4.34 -14.27 1.45
N HIS A 56 5.02 -13.70 2.45
CA HIS A 56 6.47 -13.86 2.65
C HIS A 56 6.82 -14.47 4.01
N LYS A 57 5.88 -15.19 4.63
CA LYS A 57 6.04 -15.80 5.95
C LYS A 57 7.33 -16.62 6.09
N ASP A 58 7.65 -17.44 5.08
CA ASP A 58 8.81 -18.33 5.07
C ASP A 58 10.14 -17.58 5.06
N ILE A 59 10.15 -16.35 4.56
CA ILE A 59 11.34 -15.49 4.54
C ILE A 59 11.60 -14.95 5.94
N TYR A 60 10.55 -14.46 6.60
CA TYR A 60 10.61 -13.97 7.98
C TYR A 60 10.89 -15.09 9.00
N GLU A 61 10.59 -16.36 8.69
CA GLU A 61 10.91 -17.50 9.57
C GLU A 61 12.40 -17.85 9.61
N ARG A 62 13.17 -17.45 8.60
CA ARG A 62 14.59 -17.82 8.48
C ARG A 62 15.53 -16.85 9.16
N TYR A 63 15.01 -15.71 9.62
CA TYR A 63 15.83 -14.61 10.13
C TYR A 63 15.16 -13.96 11.33
N GLU A 64 15.87 -13.97 12.46
CA GLU A 64 15.49 -13.26 13.66
C GLU A 64 16.16 -11.89 13.67
N PHE A 65 15.41 -10.86 14.05
CA PHE A 65 15.88 -9.51 14.32
C PHE A 65 15.10 -8.93 15.49
N GLU A 66 15.77 -8.14 16.32
CA GLU A 66 15.21 -7.58 17.55
C GLU A 66 14.80 -6.11 17.40
N ASN A 67 15.35 -5.40 16.41
CA ASN A 67 15.13 -3.98 16.23
C ASN A 67 15.17 -3.56 14.74
N VAL A 68 14.82 -2.30 14.46
CA VAL A 68 14.74 -1.75 13.10
C VAL A 68 16.10 -1.69 12.39
N ALA A 69 17.22 -1.52 13.13
CA ALA A 69 18.54 -1.50 12.53
C ALA A 69 18.90 -2.90 12.00
N GLU A 70 18.67 -3.94 12.81
CA GLU A 70 18.85 -5.34 12.41
C GLU A 70 17.89 -5.74 11.30
N TRP A 71 16.63 -5.28 11.34
CA TRP A 71 15.69 -5.46 10.23
C TRP A 71 16.26 -4.87 8.93
N LYS A 72 16.82 -3.65 8.98
CA LYS A 72 17.41 -2.99 7.82
C LYS A 72 18.64 -3.74 7.30
N GLU A 73 19.49 -4.24 8.20
CA GLU A 73 20.61 -5.11 7.82
C GLU A 73 20.15 -6.42 7.19
N PHE A 74 19.10 -7.02 7.72
CA PHE A 74 18.49 -8.23 7.17
C PHE A 74 17.99 -8.00 5.74
N ILE A 75 17.22 -6.93 5.52
CA ILE A 75 16.69 -6.57 4.21
C ILE A 75 17.82 -6.29 3.20
N ASN A 76 18.90 -5.64 3.63
CA ASN A 76 20.06 -5.36 2.79
C ASN A 76 20.87 -6.61 2.38
N LYS A 77 20.62 -7.78 2.99
CA LYS A 77 21.27 -9.05 2.58
C LYS A 77 20.65 -9.66 1.33
N PHE A 78 19.42 -9.26 0.95
CA PHE A 78 18.78 -9.79 -0.24
C PHE A 78 19.39 -9.20 -1.51
N PRO A 79 19.53 -10.00 -2.59
CA PRO A 79 19.77 -9.44 -3.90
C PRO A 79 18.68 -8.41 -4.25
N GLU A 80 19.08 -7.26 -4.80
CA GLU A 80 18.18 -6.13 -5.07
C GLU A 80 16.92 -6.56 -5.85
N LYS A 81 17.07 -7.46 -6.82
CA LYS A 81 15.94 -7.98 -7.61
C LYS A 81 14.95 -8.80 -6.78
N GLU A 82 15.44 -9.60 -5.85
CA GLU A 82 14.58 -10.41 -4.98
C GLU A 82 13.83 -9.51 -4.00
N TYR A 83 14.55 -8.59 -3.35
CA TYR A 83 13.94 -7.62 -2.45
C TYR A 83 12.88 -6.76 -3.16
N SER A 84 13.21 -6.22 -4.33
CA SER A 84 12.28 -5.43 -5.14
C SER A 84 11.03 -6.22 -5.52
N TRP A 85 11.18 -7.52 -5.80
CA TRP A 85 10.04 -8.39 -6.10
C TRP A 85 9.13 -8.60 -4.90
N PHE A 86 9.69 -8.84 -3.71
CA PHE A 86 8.89 -9.00 -2.49
C PHE A 86 8.15 -7.71 -2.10
N GLU A 87 8.83 -6.56 -2.16
CA GLU A 87 8.21 -5.25 -1.92
C GLU A 87 7.08 -4.97 -2.92
N TRP A 88 7.30 -5.32 -4.19
CA TRP A 88 6.26 -5.18 -5.21
C TRP A 88 5.05 -6.07 -4.93
N GLN A 89 5.25 -7.33 -4.52
CA GLN A 89 4.17 -8.24 -4.16
C GLN A 89 3.37 -7.74 -2.96
N ALA A 90 4.04 -7.24 -1.92
CA ALA A 90 3.39 -6.66 -0.74
C ALA A 90 2.62 -5.36 -1.08
N TYR A 91 3.19 -4.50 -1.92
CA TYR A 91 2.52 -3.30 -2.42
C TYR A 91 1.24 -3.65 -3.19
N GLU A 92 1.29 -4.67 -4.05
CA GLU A 92 0.15 -5.14 -4.81
C GLU A 92 -0.94 -5.73 -3.93
N PHE A 93 -0.54 -6.50 -2.92
CA PHE A 93 -1.44 -6.98 -1.89
C PHE A 93 -2.14 -5.81 -1.19
N ALA A 94 -1.40 -4.81 -0.73
CA ALA A 94 -1.95 -3.64 -0.05
C ALA A 94 -2.95 -2.89 -0.94
N GLY A 95 -2.59 -2.68 -2.22
CA GLY A 95 -3.46 -2.08 -3.21
C GLY A 95 -4.75 -2.88 -3.42
N LEU A 96 -4.70 -4.22 -3.44
CA LEU A 96 -5.85 -5.11 -3.59
C LEU A 96 -6.77 -5.12 -2.38
N VAL A 97 -6.19 -5.11 -1.18
CA VAL A 97 -6.94 -5.02 0.08
C VAL A 97 -7.67 -3.69 0.20
N LEU A 98 -6.98 -2.57 -0.07
CA LEU A 98 -7.53 -1.23 0.13
C LEU A 98 -8.41 -0.74 -1.03
N VAL A 99 -8.17 -1.24 -2.24
CA VAL A 99 -8.91 -0.82 -3.45
C VAL A 99 -9.46 -2.07 -4.17
N PRO A 100 -10.49 -2.75 -3.64
CA PRO A 100 -10.99 -3.99 -4.25
C PRO A 100 -11.50 -3.77 -5.69
N PRO A 101 -11.18 -4.64 -6.67
CA PRO A 101 -11.52 -4.43 -8.09
C PRO A 101 -13.01 -4.14 -8.34
N ALA A 102 -13.89 -4.90 -7.72
CA ALA A 102 -15.34 -4.73 -7.89
C ALA A 102 -15.81 -3.35 -7.36
N HIS A 103 -15.21 -2.87 -6.28
CA HIS A 103 -15.54 -1.55 -5.73
C HIS A 103 -14.95 -0.44 -6.60
N LEU A 104 -13.70 -0.60 -7.05
CA LEU A 104 -13.03 0.34 -7.96
C LEU A 104 -13.85 0.55 -9.23
N ASN A 105 -14.26 -0.53 -9.89
CA ASN A 105 -15.04 -0.44 -11.13
C ASN A 105 -16.37 0.28 -10.94
N LYS A 106 -17.07 0.02 -9.82
CA LYS A 106 -18.32 0.72 -9.49
C LYS A 106 -18.09 2.22 -9.31
N ARG A 107 -17.03 2.62 -8.59
CA ARG A 107 -16.72 4.04 -8.34
C ARG A 107 -16.21 4.76 -9.59
N VAL A 108 -15.41 4.10 -10.44
CA VAL A 108 -15.00 4.64 -11.76
C VAL A 108 -16.22 4.98 -12.60
N ILE A 109 -17.18 4.05 -12.72
CA ILE A 109 -18.41 4.26 -13.50
C ILE A 109 -19.24 5.41 -12.91
N TYR A 110 -19.39 5.44 -11.59
CA TYR A 110 -20.11 6.49 -10.88
C TYR A 110 -19.51 7.88 -11.16
N HIS A 111 -18.22 8.09 -10.83
CA HIS A 111 -17.57 9.40 -10.98
C HIS A 111 -17.48 9.85 -12.44
N THR A 112 -17.24 8.91 -13.36
CA THR A 112 -17.22 9.23 -14.80
C THR A 112 -18.58 9.76 -15.26
N LYS A 113 -19.69 9.19 -14.78
CA LYS A 113 -21.04 9.66 -15.11
C LYS A 113 -21.32 11.04 -14.51
N GLU A 114 -20.98 11.24 -13.24
CA GLU A 114 -21.15 12.53 -12.56
C GLU A 114 -20.40 13.64 -13.30
N ILE A 115 -19.11 13.45 -13.58
CA ILE A 115 -18.28 14.45 -14.29
C ILE A 115 -18.82 14.75 -15.69
N LYS A 116 -19.26 13.72 -16.44
CA LYS A 116 -19.84 13.91 -17.78
C LYS A 116 -21.17 14.66 -17.74
N SER A 117 -21.97 14.50 -16.69
CA SER A 117 -23.23 15.22 -16.52
C SER A 117 -23.04 16.73 -16.35
N LEU A 118 -21.85 17.17 -15.90
CA LEU A 118 -21.43 18.57 -15.84
C LEU A 118 -21.02 19.15 -17.21
N GLY A 119 -21.17 18.39 -18.30
CA GLY A 119 -20.79 18.81 -19.65
C GLY A 119 -19.31 18.64 -19.98
N ILE A 120 -18.51 18.09 -19.06
CA ILE A 120 -17.08 17.84 -19.28
C ILE A 120 -16.92 16.62 -20.20
N GLN A 121 -16.27 16.81 -21.36
CA GLN A 121 -16.05 15.74 -22.35
C GLN A 121 -14.58 15.39 -22.58
N ASN A 122 -13.64 16.23 -22.13
CA ASN A 122 -12.21 15.96 -22.29
C ASN A 122 -11.80 14.74 -21.44
N LYS A 123 -11.27 13.70 -22.09
CA LYS A 123 -10.93 12.42 -21.44
C LYS A 123 -9.83 12.57 -20.39
N ASP A 124 -8.83 13.40 -20.63
CA ASP A 124 -7.71 13.58 -19.70
C ASP A 124 -8.20 14.29 -18.43
N VAL A 125 -9.05 15.30 -18.59
CA VAL A 125 -9.69 15.99 -17.46
C VAL A 125 -10.59 15.03 -16.68
N ILE A 126 -11.37 14.18 -17.36
CA ILE A 126 -12.19 13.17 -16.69
C ILE A 126 -11.30 12.20 -15.91
N ASN A 127 -10.24 11.66 -16.53
CA ASN A 127 -9.36 10.68 -15.89
C ASN A 127 -8.64 11.26 -14.66
N ASP A 128 -8.15 12.50 -14.76
CA ASP A 128 -7.51 13.21 -13.65
C ASP A 128 -8.47 13.39 -12.46
N ARG A 129 -9.69 13.89 -12.75
CA ARG A 129 -10.72 14.11 -11.72
C ARG A 129 -11.25 12.82 -11.12
N VAL A 130 -11.47 11.78 -11.93
CA VAL A 130 -11.84 10.46 -11.43
C VAL A 130 -10.73 9.91 -10.53
N THR A 131 -9.46 10.07 -10.90
CA THR A 131 -8.34 9.61 -10.07
C THR A 131 -8.32 10.31 -8.70
N GLU A 132 -8.54 11.62 -8.67
CA GLU A 132 -8.63 12.40 -7.43
C GLU A 132 -9.77 11.88 -6.54
N LEU A 133 -10.99 11.79 -7.08
CA LEU A 133 -12.17 11.37 -6.33
C LEU A 133 -12.05 9.92 -5.82
N LEU A 134 -11.42 9.04 -6.60
CA LEU A 134 -11.14 7.67 -6.15
C LEU A 134 -10.10 7.65 -5.01
N SER A 135 -9.10 8.53 -5.06
CA SER A 135 -8.09 8.61 -3.99
C SER A 135 -8.74 9.02 -2.66
N GLU A 136 -9.75 9.90 -2.71
CA GLU A 136 -10.57 10.29 -1.58
C GLU A 136 -11.49 9.14 -1.11
N ASP A 137 -12.20 8.47 -2.03
CA ASP A 137 -13.11 7.36 -1.71
C ASP A 137 -12.41 6.22 -0.95
N PHE A 138 -11.23 5.83 -1.43
CA PHE A 138 -10.48 4.72 -0.85
C PHE A 138 -9.55 5.17 0.27
N VAL A 139 -9.34 6.49 0.40
CA VAL A 139 -8.38 7.11 1.33
C VAL A 139 -6.97 6.53 1.10
N VAL A 140 -6.51 6.59 -0.15
CA VAL A 140 -5.17 6.16 -0.58
C VAL A 140 -4.57 7.23 -1.48
N SER A 141 -3.28 7.14 -1.82
CA SER A 141 -2.68 8.10 -2.74
C SER A 141 -3.19 7.92 -4.18
N ARG A 142 -3.09 8.98 -4.98
CA ARG A 142 -3.36 8.93 -6.42
C ARG A 142 -2.53 7.87 -7.14
N ASP A 143 -1.27 7.68 -6.73
CA ASP A 143 -0.37 6.68 -7.33
C ASP A 143 -0.91 5.24 -7.14
N VAL A 144 -1.48 4.95 -5.97
CA VAL A 144 -2.14 3.65 -5.72
C VAL A 144 -3.31 3.47 -6.68
N ILE A 145 -4.16 4.49 -6.82
CA ILE A 145 -5.30 4.46 -7.76
C ILE A 145 -4.83 4.26 -9.19
N GLN A 146 -3.85 5.02 -9.66
CA GLN A 146 -3.33 4.93 -11.02
C GLN A 146 -2.79 3.53 -11.33
N ARG A 147 -1.96 2.98 -10.43
CA ARG A 147 -1.46 1.59 -10.57
C ARG A 147 -2.61 0.59 -10.67
N ARG A 148 -3.65 0.75 -9.84
CA ARG A 148 -4.82 -0.13 -9.87
C ARG A 148 -5.62 0.00 -11.16
N LEU A 149 -5.90 1.21 -11.63
CA LEU A 149 -6.59 1.45 -12.90
C LEU A 149 -5.82 0.85 -14.09
N THR A 150 -4.49 1.06 -14.16
CA THR A 150 -3.65 0.48 -15.22
C THR A 150 -3.72 -1.05 -15.22
N LYS A 151 -3.74 -1.69 -14.05
CA LYS A 151 -3.82 -3.15 -13.96
C LYS A 151 -5.19 -3.71 -14.35
N GLU A 152 -6.28 -3.08 -13.92
CA GLU A 152 -7.63 -3.53 -14.32
C GLU A 152 -7.89 -3.32 -15.82
N ALA A 153 -7.32 -2.28 -16.42
CA ALA A 153 -7.36 -2.09 -17.88
C ALA A 153 -6.67 -3.25 -18.61
N LYS A 154 -5.44 -3.62 -18.22
CA LYS A 154 -4.69 -4.73 -18.84
C LYS A 154 -5.39 -6.09 -18.71
N LYS A 155 -6.10 -6.34 -17.60
CA LYS A 155 -6.88 -7.58 -17.42
C LYS A 155 -8.10 -7.67 -18.33
N SER A 156 -8.61 -6.54 -18.81
CA SER A 156 -9.78 -6.51 -19.68
C SER A 156 -9.42 -6.73 -21.16
N GLU A 157 -8.13 -6.79 -21.49
CA GLU A 157 -7.59 -6.94 -22.85
C GLU A 157 -7.12 -8.37 -23.18
N GLY A 158 -7.10 -9.29 -22.21
CA GLY A 158 -6.68 -10.69 -22.36
C GLY A 158 -7.78 -11.67 -22.01
#